data_AF-A0A1H9J2P8-F1
#
_entry.id   AF-A0A1H9J2P8-F1
#
_cell.length_a   1.000
_cell.length_b   1.000
_cell.length_c   1.000
_cell.angle_alpha   90.00
_cell.angle_beta   90.00
_cell.angle_gamma   90.00
#
_symmetry.space_group_name_H-M   'P 1'
#
loop_
_entity.id
_entity.type
_entity.pdbx_description
1 polymer ?
#
loop_
_entity_poly.entity_id
_entity_poly.type
_entity_poly.pdbx_seq_one_letter_code
_entity_poly.pdbx_strand_id
1 'polypeptide(L)'
;MSDLSVKFKGFWEQVKDYTLEKAEAVKQTPRDVWVKNSPAIIYLISFLFYFFLVSKGSSLIWGTFFLTGLAYSIFVLHYWKKDHDFNMYLSLVVLLISLPLASFEILSFLFSSLYSAIM
;
A
#
# COMPACT_ATOMS: atom_id res chain seq x y z
N MET A 1 21.19 -35.29 -9.23
CA MET A 1 20.36 -34.05 -9.21
C MET A 1 19.02 -34.41 -8.59
N SER A 2 18.61 -33.76 -7.49
CA SER A 2 17.36 -34.12 -6.80
C SER A 2 16.16 -33.49 -7.49
N ASP A 3 15.03 -34.20 -7.46
CA ASP A 3 13.74 -33.82 -8.05
C ASP A 3 13.23 -32.45 -7.57
N LEU A 4 13.68 -32.01 -6.39
CA LEU A 4 13.46 -30.69 -5.81
C LEU A 4 14.13 -29.56 -6.62
N SER A 5 15.35 -29.77 -7.12
CA SER A 5 16.07 -28.76 -7.91
C SER A 5 15.41 -28.49 -9.27
N VAL A 6 14.78 -29.51 -9.86
CA VAL A 6 14.05 -29.41 -11.13
C VAL A 6 12.75 -28.64 -10.95
N LYS A 7 12.00 -28.91 -9.86
CA LYS A 7 10.79 -28.15 -9.51
C LYS A 7 11.08 -26.68 -9.19
N PHE A 8 12.17 -26.40 -8.48
CA PHE A 8 12.59 -25.02 -8.20
C PHE A 8 12.99 -24.25 -9.46
N LYS A 9 13.69 -24.92 -10.39
CA LYS A 9 14.08 -24.30 -11.66
C LYS A 9 12.86 -24.00 -12.55
N GLY A 10 11.91 -24.94 -12.64
CA GLY A 10 10.66 -24.73 -13.38
C GLY A 10 9.78 -23.63 -12.78
N PHE A 11 9.74 -23.52 -11.45
CA PHE A 11 9.05 -22.40 -10.77
C PHE A 11 9.71 -21.06 -11.08
N TRP A 12 11.05 -20.99 -11.06
CA TRP A 12 11.77 -19.75 -11.39
C TRP A 12 11.51 -19.33 -12.84
N GLU A 13 11.57 -20.26 -13.79
CA GLU A 13 11.27 -19.98 -15.19
C GLU A 13 9.82 -19.48 -15.36
N GLN A 14 8.84 -20.11 -14.70
CA GLN A 14 7.45 -19.62 -14.68
C GLN A 14 7.32 -18.22 -14.09
N VAL A 15 7.98 -17.93 -12.97
CA VAL A 15 7.92 -16.60 -12.34
C VAL A 15 8.55 -15.56 -13.27
N LYS A 16 9.68 -15.87 -13.89
CA LYS A 16 10.36 -14.97 -14.83
C LYS A 16 9.49 -14.67 -16.05
N ASP A 17 8.93 -15.69 -16.68
CA ASP A 17 8.09 -15.54 -17.87
C ASP A 17 6.81 -14.77 -17.54
N TYR A 18 6.17 -15.08 -16.41
CA TYR A 18 5.04 -14.31 -15.90
C TYR A 18 5.40 -12.85 -15.64
N THR A 19 6.58 -12.58 -15.07
CA THR A 19 7.03 -11.21 -14.77
C THR A 19 7.32 -10.44 -16.06
N LEU A 20 7.91 -11.07 -17.07
CA LEU A 20 8.17 -10.46 -18.38
C LEU A 20 6.87 -10.15 -19.11
N GLU A 21 5.93 -11.09 -19.16
CA GLU A 21 4.61 -10.90 -19.76
C GLU A 21 3.85 -9.75 -19.09
N LYS A 22 3.87 -9.71 -17.75
CA LYS A 22 3.26 -8.59 -17.01
C LYS A 22 4.00 -7.27 -17.24
N ALA A 23 5.32 -7.27 -17.34
CA ALA A 23 6.07 -6.04 -17.65
C ALA A 23 5.73 -5.48 -19.04
N GLU A 24 5.48 -6.33 -20.03
CA GLU A 24 5.02 -5.92 -21.35
C GLU A 24 3.57 -5.40 -21.33
N ALA A 25 2.67 -6.07 -20.60
CA ALA A 25 1.29 -5.60 -20.42
C ALA A 25 1.22 -4.23 -19.72
N VAL A 26 2.11 -3.98 -18.75
CA VAL A 26 2.25 -2.70 -18.05
C VAL A 26 2.65 -1.57 -19.01
N LYS A 27 3.51 -1.84 -20.00
CA LYS A 27 3.89 -0.86 -21.04
C LYS A 27 2.73 -0.49 -21.97
N GLN A 28 1.80 -1.41 -22.19
CA GLN A 28 0.62 -1.20 -23.04
C GLN A 28 -0.58 -0.63 -22.28
N THR A 29 -0.47 -0.46 -20.96
CA THR A 29 -1.57 0.02 -20.12
C THR A 29 -1.87 1.50 -20.45
N PRO A 30 -3.13 1.85 -20.76
CA PRO A 30 -3.48 3.22 -21.13
C PRO A 30 -3.28 4.20 -19.96
N ARG A 31 -2.96 5.45 -20.30
CA ARG A 31 -2.52 6.47 -19.34
C ARG A 31 -3.60 6.83 -18.31
N ASP A 32 -4.87 6.72 -18.67
CA ASP A 32 -6.01 7.01 -17.81
C ASP A 32 -6.07 6.05 -16.61
N VAL A 33 -5.82 4.76 -16.83
CA VAL A 33 -5.73 3.72 -15.78
C VAL A 33 -4.62 4.06 -14.79
N TRP A 34 -3.48 4.55 -15.28
CA TRP A 34 -2.39 5.01 -14.41
C TRP A 34 -2.79 6.21 -13.56
N VAL A 35 -3.47 7.19 -14.14
CA VAL A 35 -3.92 8.38 -13.42
C VAL A 35 -4.95 8.00 -12.34
N LYS A 36 -5.90 7.11 -12.65
CA LYS A 36 -6.89 6.60 -11.68
C LYS A 36 -6.24 5.92 -10.47
N ASN A 37 -5.14 5.19 -10.69
CA ASN A 37 -4.43 4.45 -9.64
C ASN A 37 -3.27 5.24 -8.99
N SER A 38 -2.94 6.41 -9.51
CA SER A 38 -1.86 7.26 -8.99
C SER A 38 -1.99 7.59 -7.50
N PRO A 39 -3.19 7.80 -6.90
CA PRO A 39 -3.26 8.09 -5.48
C PRO A 39 -2.80 6.89 -4.62
N ALA A 40 -3.12 5.65 -5.02
CA ALA A 40 -2.61 4.46 -4.33
C ALA A 40 -1.08 4.41 -4.36
N ILE A 41 -0.48 4.71 -5.52
CA ILE A 41 0.98 4.72 -5.69
C ILE A 41 1.61 5.79 -4.81
N ILE A 42 1.03 6.99 -4.76
CA ILE A 42 1.48 8.09 -3.91
C ILE A 42 1.47 7.65 -2.44
N TYR A 43 0.37 7.06 -1.96
CA TYR A 43 0.29 6.53 -0.58
C TYR A 43 1.39 5.51 -0.29
N LEU A 44 1.62 4.55 -1.21
CA LEU A 44 2.66 3.54 -1.02
C LEU A 44 4.06 4.15 -0.94
N ILE A 45 4.37 5.14 -1.79
CA ILE A 45 5.65 5.86 -1.73
C ILE A 45 5.77 6.63 -0.41
N SER A 46 4.71 7.32 0.02
CA SER A 46 4.70 8.01 1.31
C SER A 46 4.86 7.05 2.49
N PHE A 47 4.33 5.83 2.42
CA PHE A 47 4.53 4.82 3.45
C PHE A 47 5.99 4.37 3.52
N LEU A 48 6.63 4.14 2.37
CA LEU A 48 8.06 3.85 2.33
C LEU A 48 8.85 4.99 2.97
N PHE A 49 8.57 6.24 2.59
CA PHE A 49 9.20 7.42 3.18
C PHE A 49 9.03 7.46 4.70
N TYR A 50 7.80 7.24 5.17
CA TYR A 50 7.49 7.17 6.60
C TYR A 50 8.30 6.08 7.31
N PHE A 51 8.38 4.87 6.76
CA PHE A 51 9.12 3.77 7.37
C PHE A 51 10.63 4.01 7.47
N PHE A 52 11.22 4.67 6.48
CA PHE A 52 12.68 4.87 6.42
C PHE A 52 13.17 6.16 7.07
N LEU A 53 12.39 7.24 7.00
CA LEU A 53 12.91 8.60 7.23
C LEU A 53 12.21 9.35 8.36
N VAL A 54 11.13 8.83 8.92
CA VAL A 54 10.33 9.54 9.92
C VAL A 54 10.52 8.93 11.30
N SER A 55 10.79 9.78 12.29
CA SER A 55 10.74 9.41 13.70
C SER A 55 9.30 9.04 14.08
N LYS A 56 9.10 7.79 14.48
CA LYS A 56 7.78 7.25 14.82
C LYS A 56 7.31 7.82 16.17
N GLY A 57 6.03 8.14 16.26
CA GLY A 57 5.39 8.48 17.52
C GLY A 57 4.78 9.88 17.54
N SER A 58 3.53 9.91 18.00
CA SER A 58 2.78 11.10 18.43
C SER A 58 2.66 12.22 17.40
N SER A 59 2.61 11.88 16.11
CA SER A 59 2.32 12.85 15.06
C SER A 59 0.88 12.74 14.58
N LEU A 60 0.06 13.70 14.99
CA LEU A 60 -1.31 13.83 14.49
C LEU A 60 -1.36 14.02 12.96
N ILE A 61 -0.32 14.63 12.37
CA ILE A 61 -0.19 14.81 10.91
C ILE A 61 -0.07 13.45 10.22
N TRP A 62 0.79 12.56 10.73
CA TRP A 62 0.92 11.22 10.15
C TRP A 62 -0.34 10.38 10.40
N GLY A 63 -0.92 10.45 11.60
CA GLY A 63 -2.19 9.79 11.90
C GLY A 63 -3.31 10.20 10.95
N THR A 64 -3.49 11.50 10.70
CA THR A 64 -4.49 12.00 9.75
C THR A 64 -4.18 11.62 8.30
N PHE A 65 -2.92 11.66 7.87
CA PHE A 65 -2.51 11.19 6.55
C PHE A 65 -2.83 9.70 6.34
N PHE A 66 -2.59 8.84 7.33
CA PHE A 66 -2.96 7.43 7.23
C PHE A 66 -4.47 7.21 7.19
N LEU A 67 -5.25 8.05 7.89
CA LEU A 67 -6.72 8.01 7.78
C LEU A 67 -7.21 8.37 6.38
N THR A 68 -6.59 9.34 5.69
CA THR A 68 -6.98 9.65 4.30
C THR A 68 -6.62 8.51 3.34
N GLY A 69 -5.52 7.81 3.59
CA GLY A 69 -5.16 6.57 2.87
C GLY A 69 -6.21 5.47 3.06
N LEU A 70 -6.70 5.33 4.30
CA LEU A 70 -7.77 4.39 4.67
C LEU A 70 -9.08 4.73 3.97
N ALA A 71 -9.49 6.00 3.99
CA ALA A 71 -10.70 6.49 3.33
C ALA A 71 -10.63 6.28 1.81
N TYR A 72 -9.47 6.56 1.20
CA TYR A 72 -9.22 6.30 -0.22
C TYR A 72 -9.36 4.81 -0.55
N SER A 73 -8.75 3.92 0.23
CA SER A 73 -8.85 2.48 0.00
C SER A 73 -10.29 1.97 0.09
N ILE A 74 -11.07 2.45 1.07
CA ILE A 74 -12.49 2.11 1.19
C ILE A 74 -13.27 2.62 -0.02
N PHE A 75 -13.00 3.86 -0.44
CA PHE A 75 -13.62 4.44 -1.63
C PHE A 75 -13.37 3.59 -2.87
N VAL A 76 -12.10 3.20 -3.12
CA VAL A 76 -11.76 2.38 -4.27
C VAL A 76 -12.37 0.99 -4.20
N LEU A 77 -12.35 0.32 -3.03
CA LEU A 77 -12.99 -0.99 -2.86
C LEU A 77 -14.49 -0.93 -3.13
N HIS A 78 -15.15 0.18 -2.76
CA HIS A 78 -16.56 0.40 -3.04
C HIS A 78 -16.81 0.68 -4.53
N TYR A 79 -16.00 1.54 -5.14
CA TYR A 79 -16.15 1.96 -6.54
C TYR A 79 -15.66 0.94 -7.57
N TRP A 80 -14.79 0.01 -7.18
CA TRP A 80 -14.26 -1.02 -8.07
C TRP A 80 -15.36 -1.89 -8.69
N LYS A 81 -16.49 -2.06 -7.99
CA LYS A 81 -17.67 -2.76 -8.53
C LYS A 81 -18.32 -2.05 -9.72
N LYS A 82 -18.05 -0.75 -9.89
CA LYS A 82 -18.60 0.10 -10.96
C LYS A 82 -17.58 0.44 -12.03
N ASP A 83 -16.30 0.55 -11.66
CA ASP A 83 -15.20 0.85 -12.55
C ASP A 83 -14.01 -0.07 -12.25
N HIS A 84 -13.82 -1.07 -13.11
CA HIS A 84 -12.79 -2.09 -12.96
C HIS A 84 -11.37 -1.60 -13.29
N ASP A 85 -11.22 -0.37 -13.80
CA ASP A 85 -9.90 0.23 -14.05
C ASP A 85 -9.16 0.55 -12.74
N PHE A 86 -9.88 0.66 -11.63
CA PHE A 86 -9.26 0.74 -10.33
C PHE A 86 -8.59 -0.59 -9.96
N ASN A 87 -7.35 -0.52 -9.50
CA ASN A 87 -6.62 -1.68 -9.06
C ASN A 87 -6.99 -2.01 -7.61
N MET A 88 -7.82 -3.03 -7.45
CA MET A 88 -8.26 -3.53 -6.15
C MET A 88 -7.08 -3.97 -5.28
N TYR A 89 -6.09 -4.65 -5.86
CA TYR A 89 -4.95 -5.18 -5.11
C TYR A 89 -4.08 -4.05 -4.53
N LEU A 90 -3.81 -3.01 -5.31
CA LEU A 90 -3.09 -1.82 -4.81
C LEU A 90 -3.84 -1.17 -3.64
N SER A 91 -5.16 -1.04 -3.77
CA SER A 91 -6.00 -0.42 -2.74
C SER A 91 -6.08 -1.26 -1.46
N LEU A 92 -6.06 -2.59 -1.60
CA LEU A 92 -5.97 -3.52 -0.46
C LEU A 92 -4.62 -3.39 0.26
N VAL A 93 -3.51 -3.27 -0.46
CA VAL A 93 -2.20 -3.04 0.16
C VAL A 93 -2.20 -1.70 0.91
N VAL A 94 -2.74 -0.64 0.31
CA VAL A 94 -2.87 0.66 0.98
C VAL A 94 -3.73 0.54 2.24
N LEU A 95 -4.83 -0.22 2.21
CA LEU A 95 -5.70 -0.44 3.36
C LEU A 95 -4.95 -1.14 4.50
N LEU A 96 -4.26 -2.24 4.18
CA LEU A 96 -3.54 -3.08 5.13
C LEU A 96 -2.43 -2.32 5.85
N ILE A 97 -1.82 -1.33 5.19
CA ILE A 97 -0.77 -0.50 5.79
C ILE A 97 -1.39 0.70 6.53
N SER A 98 -2.39 1.35 5.95
CA SER A 98 -3.00 2.56 6.51
C SER A 98 -3.67 2.31 7.86
N LEU A 99 -4.41 1.21 8.00
CA LEU A 99 -5.15 0.89 9.21
C LEU A 99 -4.26 0.77 10.47
N PRO A 100 -3.21 -0.08 10.49
CA PRO A 100 -2.33 -0.18 11.66
C PRO A 100 -1.54 1.11 11.91
N LEU A 101 -1.08 1.81 10.87
CA LEU A 101 -0.30 3.03 11.02
C LEU A 101 -1.14 4.20 11.55
N ALA A 102 -2.37 4.38 11.05
CA ALA A 102 -3.31 5.36 11.57
C ALA A 102 -3.59 5.11 13.05
N SER A 103 -3.88 3.84 13.39
CA SER A 103 -4.15 3.44 14.76
C SER A 103 -2.96 3.72 15.68
N PHE A 104 -1.74 3.36 15.25
CA PHE A 104 -0.52 3.60 16.01
C PHE A 104 -0.29 5.09 16.26
N GLU A 105 -0.26 5.92 15.22
CA GLU A 105 0.05 7.35 15.37
C GLU A 105 -1.00 8.10 16.20
N ILE A 106 -2.29 7.82 15.99
CA ILE A 106 -3.37 8.47 16.74
C ILE A 106 -3.35 8.06 18.21
N LEU A 107 -3.19 6.76 18.50
CA LEU A 107 -3.12 6.30 19.88
C LEU A 107 -1.87 6.82 20.58
N SER A 108 -0.71 6.78 19.93
CA SER A 108 0.52 7.37 20.48
C SER A 108 0.35 8.86 20.78
N PHE A 109 -0.26 9.62 19.86
CA PHE A 109 -0.56 11.03 20.07
C PHE A 109 -1.47 11.24 21.29
N LEU A 110 -2.58 10.50 21.37
CA LEU A 110 -3.53 10.57 22.49
C LEU A 110 -2.86 10.24 23.83
N PHE A 111 -2.09 9.15 23.91
CA PHE A 111 -1.38 8.78 25.14
C PHE A 111 -0.33 9.81 25.54
N SER A 112 0.45 10.34 24.59
CA SER A 112 1.44 11.38 24.90
C SER A 112 0.79 12.69 25.35
N SER A 113 -0.35 13.05 24.75
CA SER A 113 -1.11 14.25 25.12
C SER A 113 -1.72 14.08 26.51
N LEU A 114 -2.28 12.91 26.81
CA LEU A 114 -2.84 12.59 28.12
C LEU A 114 -1.75 12.60 29.21
N TYR A 115 -0.62 11.95 28.94
CA TYR A 115 0.52 11.92 29.87
C TYR A 115 1.02 13.33 30.18
N SER A 116 1.19 14.18 29.15
CA SER A 116 1.62 15.57 29.32
C SER A 116 0.58 16.48 29.98
N ALA A 117 -0.67 16.05 30.06
CA ALA A 117 -1.72 16.79 30.75
C ALA A 117 -1.86 16.38 32.23
N ILE A 118 -1.39 15.19 32.60
CA ILE A 118 -1.45 14.65 33.97
C ILE A 118 -0.17 14.96 34.76
N MET A 119 0.98 15.01 34.09
CA MET A 119 2.28 15.44 34.65
C MET A 119 2.51 16.92 34.41
#